data_AF-A0A1V6HTE8-F1
#
_entry.id   AF-A0A1V6HTE8-F1
#
_cell.length_a   1.000
_cell.length_b   1.000
_cell.length_c   1.000
_cell.angle_alpha   90.00
_cell.angle_beta   90.00
_cell.angle_gamma   90.00
#
_symmetry.space_group_name_H-M   'P 1'
#
loop_
_entity.id
_entity.type
_entity.pdbx_description
1 polymer ?
#
loop_
_entity_poly.entity_id
_entity_poly.type
_entity_poly.pdbx_seq_one_letter_code
_entity_poly.pdbx_strand_id
1 'polypeptide(L)'
;MDRPNLVLTIPHGSMVATSLGIGGLAHHLSPGSGKHFQGRAIFADLRLNDGEPAFSLLPEGGWRDAQGDMVAALAAVRAGKRTKTALSNNAFSATPIAAYETVYIVKTGGQALRMEPMAELQRFEASECPDGTSPEDIGRLLGAPPPARRDPRLYAILSPIELLVLSNLTPVEYAWYATRRPGKIFRQVCFFELGAEQSHLAAGSRYAGAREELAANPRKKTKTIAVQGLLDAVPFASWVGYDRQREGGLYLADRERILLARFPAEIPFGWEKAA
;
A
#
# COMPACT_ATOMS: atom_id res chain seq x y z
N MET A 1 -4.03 -30.92 3.10
CA MET A 1 -3.84 -29.96 1.99
C MET A 1 -4.19 -28.61 2.56
N ASP A 2 -3.27 -27.64 2.53
CA ASP A 2 -3.55 -26.31 3.05
C ASP A 2 -4.69 -25.68 2.26
N ARG A 3 -5.57 -24.96 2.97
CA ARG A 3 -6.71 -24.26 2.37
C ARG A 3 -6.17 -23.26 1.34
N PRO A 4 -6.75 -23.17 0.12
CA PRO A 4 -6.32 -22.19 -0.87
C PRO A 4 -6.37 -20.77 -0.31
N ASN A 5 -5.34 -19.97 -0.61
CA ASN A 5 -5.32 -18.52 -0.40
C ASN A 5 -5.59 -17.79 -1.72
N LEU A 6 -6.10 -16.57 -1.62
CA LEU A 6 -6.13 -15.60 -2.71
C LEU A 6 -5.32 -14.39 -2.28
N VAL A 7 -4.18 -14.15 -2.94
CA VAL A 7 -3.20 -13.17 -2.48
C VAL A 7 -3.05 -12.06 -3.50
N LEU A 8 -3.24 -10.81 -3.06
CA LEU A 8 -2.88 -9.62 -3.82
C LEU A 8 -1.43 -9.23 -3.52
N THR A 9 -0.69 -8.90 -4.58
CA THR A 9 0.70 -8.43 -4.51
C THR A 9 0.77 -6.94 -4.84
N ILE A 10 1.49 -6.17 -4.03
CA ILE A 10 1.70 -4.72 -4.17
C ILE A 10 3.21 -4.46 -4.16
N PRO A 11 3.76 -3.63 -5.06
CA PRO A 11 3.07 -2.72 -5.98
C PRO A 11 2.59 -3.35 -7.29
N HIS A 12 3.01 -4.58 -7.62
CA HIS A 12 2.77 -5.20 -8.93
C HIS A 12 1.30 -5.31 -9.36
N GLY A 13 0.36 -5.33 -8.41
CA GLY A 13 -1.07 -5.38 -8.70
C GLY A 13 -1.50 -6.70 -9.33
N SER A 14 -0.82 -7.80 -8.99
CA SER A 14 -1.23 -9.15 -9.37
C SER A 14 -2.00 -9.83 -8.24
N MET A 15 -3.08 -10.55 -8.59
CA MET A 15 -3.85 -11.39 -7.69
C MET A 15 -3.62 -12.86 -8.05
N VAL A 16 -3.19 -13.66 -7.09
CA VAL A 16 -2.75 -15.05 -7.30
C VAL A 16 -3.45 -15.96 -6.30
N ALA A 17 -4.17 -16.95 -6.81
CA ALA A 17 -4.62 -18.08 -6.00
C ALA A 17 -3.45 -19.03 -5.74
N THR A 18 -3.31 -19.56 -4.53
CA THR A 18 -2.22 -20.49 -4.19
C THR A 18 -2.62 -21.52 -3.14
N SER A 19 -2.01 -22.71 -3.20
CA SER A 19 -2.07 -23.75 -2.15
C SER A 19 -0.80 -23.80 -1.29
N LEU A 20 0.14 -22.88 -1.50
CA LEU A 20 1.46 -22.86 -0.84
C LEU A 20 1.49 -22.02 0.46
N GLY A 21 0.40 -21.32 0.78
CA GLY A 21 0.41 -20.27 1.79
C GLY A 21 1.25 -19.06 1.39
N ILE A 22 1.32 -18.06 2.29
CA ILE A 22 2.01 -16.79 2.04
C ILE A 22 3.53 -16.98 1.84
N GLY A 23 4.19 -17.69 2.76
CA GLY A 23 5.64 -17.92 2.67
C GLY A 23 6.03 -18.77 1.46
N GLY A 24 5.26 -19.82 1.16
CA GLY A 24 5.50 -20.67 0.00
C GLY A 24 5.26 -19.94 -1.32
N LEU A 25 4.24 -19.08 -1.41
CA LEU A 25 4.03 -18.20 -2.57
C LEU A 25 5.18 -17.19 -2.71
N ALA A 26 5.61 -16.56 -1.61
CA ALA A 26 6.70 -15.60 -1.63
C ALA A 26 8.01 -16.24 -2.12
N HIS A 27 8.31 -17.45 -1.67
CA HIS A 27 9.45 -18.22 -2.14
C HIS A 27 9.31 -18.57 -3.63
N HIS A 28 8.12 -19.00 -4.06
CA HIS A 28 7.82 -19.36 -5.44
C HIS A 28 7.95 -18.17 -6.42
N LEU A 29 7.68 -16.95 -5.96
CA LEU A 29 7.79 -15.77 -6.79
C LEU A 29 9.22 -15.22 -6.85
N SER A 30 10.06 -15.44 -5.84
CA SER A 30 11.42 -14.86 -5.72
C SER A 30 12.33 -15.09 -6.94
N PRO A 31 13.27 -14.17 -7.25
CA PRO A 31 14.19 -14.30 -8.39
C PRO A 31 14.99 -15.62 -8.33
N GLY A 32 14.94 -16.40 -9.40
CA GLY A 32 15.53 -17.74 -9.47
C GLY A 32 14.51 -18.86 -9.73
N SER A 33 13.22 -18.64 -9.41
CA SER A 33 12.11 -19.46 -9.89
C SER A 33 11.34 -18.65 -10.95
N GLY A 34 11.52 -19.01 -12.21
CA GLY A 34 11.16 -18.16 -13.35
C GLY A 34 9.71 -17.67 -13.35
N LYS A 35 9.49 -16.43 -12.90
CA LYS A 35 8.62 -15.37 -13.47
C LYS A 35 8.28 -14.26 -12.44
N HIS A 36 8.80 -13.06 -12.68
CA HIS A 36 8.20 -11.75 -12.33
C HIS A 36 8.31 -11.11 -10.92
N PHE A 37 9.01 -11.66 -9.93
CA PHE A 37 9.22 -10.91 -8.67
C PHE A 37 10.51 -10.08 -8.71
N GLN A 38 10.41 -8.80 -8.36
CA GLN A 38 11.55 -7.99 -7.98
C GLN A 38 11.56 -7.88 -6.45
N GLY A 39 12.72 -8.18 -5.86
CA GLY A 39 13.12 -7.84 -4.49
C GLY A 39 12.12 -8.08 -3.36
N ARG A 40 11.17 -7.17 -3.18
CA ARG A 40 10.28 -7.07 -2.03
C ARG A 40 8.86 -6.73 -2.48
N ALA A 41 7.88 -7.20 -1.72
CA ALA A 41 6.47 -6.91 -1.98
C ALA A 41 5.68 -6.78 -0.68
N ILE A 42 4.51 -6.18 -0.79
CA ILE A 42 3.45 -6.33 0.20
C ILE A 42 2.47 -7.38 -0.32
N PHE A 43 2.18 -8.39 0.48
CA PHE A 43 1.12 -9.36 0.19
C PHE A 43 -0.09 -9.04 1.06
N ALA A 44 -1.27 -8.96 0.45
CA ALA A 44 -2.54 -8.95 1.16
C ALA A 44 -3.26 -10.28 0.90
N ASP A 45 -3.44 -11.06 1.97
CA ASP A 45 -4.31 -12.23 1.93
C ASP A 45 -5.76 -11.75 1.90
N LEU A 46 -6.55 -12.26 0.96
CA LEU A 46 -7.89 -11.78 0.68
C LEU A 46 -8.95 -12.73 1.24
N ARG A 47 -10.04 -12.15 1.73
CA ARG A 47 -11.10 -12.87 2.40
C ARG A 47 -11.76 -13.91 1.49
N LEU A 48 -11.82 -15.15 1.97
CA LEU A 48 -12.55 -16.25 1.34
C LEU A 48 -13.65 -16.78 2.26
N ASN A 49 -14.80 -17.16 1.68
CA ASN A 49 -15.86 -17.90 2.36
C ASN A 49 -16.03 -19.26 1.69
N ASP A 50 -15.84 -20.35 2.44
CA ASP A 50 -15.87 -21.72 1.91
C ASP A 50 -14.98 -21.94 0.65
N GLY A 51 -13.88 -21.17 0.60
CA GLY A 51 -12.90 -21.20 -0.48
C GLY A 51 -13.24 -20.31 -1.68
N GLU A 52 -14.40 -19.66 -1.71
CA GLU A 52 -14.79 -18.69 -2.74
C GLU A 52 -14.47 -17.26 -2.30
N PRO A 53 -14.26 -16.30 -3.22
CA PRO A 53 -14.07 -14.90 -2.87
C PRO A 53 -15.25 -14.35 -2.06
N ALA A 54 -14.98 -13.82 -0.86
CA ALA A 54 -16.02 -13.23 0.02
C ALA A 54 -16.26 -11.74 -0.25
N PHE A 55 -15.96 -11.29 -1.46
CA PHE A 55 -16.05 -9.90 -1.89
C PHE A 55 -16.29 -9.82 -3.40
N SER A 56 -16.79 -8.66 -3.83
CA SER A 56 -16.90 -8.31 -5.24
C SER A 56 -15.78 -7.34 -5.61
N LEU A 57 -15.21 -7.54 -6.80
CA LEU A 57 -14.30 -6.55 -7.36
C LEU A 57 -15.05 -5.27 -7.70
N LEU A 58 -14.35 -4.16 -7.56
CA LEU A 58 -14.87 -2.86 -7.93
C LEU A 58 -14.94 -2.77 -9.48
N PRO A 59 -15.96 -2.14 -10.07
CA PRO A 59 -16.16 -2.14 -11.52
C PRO A 59 -14.94 -1.62 -12.30
N GLU A 60 -14.53 -2.34 -13.34
CA GLU A 60 -13.43 -1.99 -14.25
C GLU A 60 -13.89 -1.71 -15.69
N GLY A 61 -15.16 -1.31 -15.88
CA GLY A 61 -15.70 -0.97 -17.21
C GLY A 61 -16.12 -2.16 -18.07
N GLY A 62 -16.19 -3.38 -17.52
CA GLY A 62 -16.89 -4.52 -18.13
C GLY A 62 -16.20 -5.22 -19.30
N TRP A 63 -14.95 -4.88 -19.61
CA TRP A 63 -14.18 -5.52 -20.70
C TRP A 63 -13.76 -6.97 -20.39
N ARG A 64 -13.94 -7.43 -19.15
CA ARG A 64 -13.49 -8.73 -18.63
C ARG A 64 -14.36 -9.18 -17.46
N ASP A 65 -14.56 -10.50 -17.33
CA ASP A 65 -15.17 -11.12 -16.14
C ASP A 65 -14.12 -11.41 -15.06
N ALA A 66 -13.68 -10.35 -14.39
CA ALA A 66 -12.66 -10.46 -13.35
C ALA A 66 -13.09 -11.33 -12.15
N GLN A 67 -14.41 -11.37 -11.85
CA GLN A 67 -14.94 -12.22 -10.78
C GLN A 67 -14.85 -13.70 -11.16
N GLY A 68 -15.26 -14.06 -12.38
CA GLY A 68 -15.13 -15.42 -12.92
C GLY A 68 -13.67 -15.88 -12.95
N ASP A 69 -12.73 -14.98 -13.25
CA ASP A 69 -11.30 -15.31 -13.25
C ASP A 69 -10.74 -15.61 -11.86
N MET A 70 -11.22 -14.94 -10.80
CA MET A 70 -10.86 -15.28 -9.41
C MET A 70 -11.36 -16.68 -9.05
N VAL A 71 -12.62 -16.98 -9.37
CA VAL A 71 -13.23 -18.30 -9.11
C VAL A 71 -12.50 -19.39 -9.88
N ALA A 72 -12.21 -19.17 -11.17
CA ALA A 72 -11.47 -20.12 -12.00
C ALA A 72 -10.04 -20.36 -11.49
N ALA A 73 -9.37 -19.31 -10.98
CA ALA A 73 -8.04 -19.44 -10.40
C ALA A 73 -8.05 -20.29 -9.13
N LEU A 74 -9.01 -20.05 -8.23
CA LEU A 74 -9.20 -20.84 -7.01
C LEU A 74 -9.54 -22.30 -7.33
N ALA A 75 -10.44 -22.55 -8.28
CA ALA A 75 -10.79 -23.89 -8.74
C ALA A 75 -9.56 -24.63 -9.30
N ALA A 76 -8.71 -23.96 -10.07
CA ALA A 76 -7.49 -24.57 -10.61
C ALA A 76 -6.49 -24.97 -9.52
N VAL A 77 -6.39 -24.18 -8.44
CA VAL A 77 -5.56 -24.52 -7.27
C VAL A 77 -6.14 -25.71 -6.51
N ARG A 78 -7.47 -25.75 -6.31
CA ARG A 78 -8.15 -26.91 -5.70
C ARG A 78 -7.97 -28.19 -6.53
N ALA A 79 -7.89 -28.07 -7.86
CA ALA A 79 -7.59 -29.16 -8.77
C ALA A 79 -6.11 -29.60 -8.77
N GLY A 80 -5.26 -29.03 -7.90
CA GLY A 80 -3.88 -29.47 -7.67
C GLY A 80 -2.80 -28.53 -8.19
N LYS A 81 -3.14 -27.35 -8.74
CA LYS A 81 -2.11 -26.35 -9.07
C LYS A 81 -1.54 -25.71 -7.80
N ARG A 82 -0.23 -25.48 -7.79
CA ARG A 82 0.44 -24.74 -6.70
C ARG A 82 0.04 -23.27 -6.66
N THR A 83 -0.04 -22.66 -7.85
CA THR A 83 -0.40 -21.25 -8.04
C THR A 83 -1.22 -21.10 -9.32
N LYS A 84 -2.09 -20.08 -9.35
CA LYS A 84 -2.77 -19.63 -10.55
C LYS A 84 -3.09 -18.14 -10.43
N THR A 85 -2.57 -17.34 -11.34
CA THR A 85 -2.89 -15.91 -11.43
C THR A 85 -4.36 -15.73 -11.84
N ALA A 86 -5.11 -14.97 -11.04
CA ALA A 86 -6.44 -14.48 -11.35
C ALA A 86 -6.34 -13.17 -12.14
N LEU A 87 -5.61 -12.18 -11.62
CA LEU A 87 -5.39 -10.88 -12.26
C LEU A 87 -3.88 -10.60 -12.32
N SER A 88 -3.38 -10.11 -13.45
CA SER A 88 -1.95 -9.83 -13.64
C SER A 88 -1.59 -8.34 -13.61
N ASN A 89 -2.58 -7.47 -13.63
CA ASN A 89 -2.42 -6.02 -13.58
C ASN A 89 -3.64 -5.38 -12.89
N ASN A 90 -3.43 -4.22 -12.27
CA ASN A 90 -4.49 -3.37 -11.70
C ASN A 90 -5.33 -3.99 -10.57
N ALA A 91 -4.99 -5.19 -10.08
CA ALA A 91 -5.77 -5.86 -9.04
C ALA A 91 -5.83 -5.03 -7.75
N PHE A 92 -4.81 -4.21 -7.47
CA PHE A 92 -4.85 -3.28 -6.35
C PHE A 92 -6.01 -2.28 -6.46
N SER A 93 -6.20 -1.68 -7.64
CA SER A 93 -7.29 -0.72 -7.85
C SER A 93 -8.66 -1.41 -7.86
N ALA A 94 -8.74 -2.66 -8.33
CA ALA A 94 -9.99 -3.41 -8.45
C ALA A 94 -10.44 -4.04 -7.12
N THR A 95 -9.50 -4.43 -6.26
CA THR A 95 -9.81 -5.14 -5.00
C THR A 95 -10.13 -4.15 -3.90
N PRO A 96 -11.34 -4.11 -3.33
CA PRO A 96 -11.65 -3.18 -2.25
C PRO A 96 -10.79 -3.48 -1.02
N ILE A 97 -10.25 -2.46 -0.34
CA ILE A 97 -9.45 -2.66 0.89
C ILE A 97 -10.18 -3.47 1.97
N ALA A 98 -11.52 -3.45 1.99
CA ALA A 98 -12.33 -4.24 2.91
C ALA A 98 -12.21 -5.76 2.70
N ALA A 99 -11.70 -6.20 1.54
CA ALA A 99 -11.41 -7.60 1.24
C ALA A 99 -10.09 -8.09 1.85
N TYR A 100 -9.23 -7.18 2.32
CA TYR A 100 -7.90 -7.53 2.82
C TYR A 100 -8.06 -8.05 4.24
N GLU A 101 -7.56 -9.26 4.50
CA GLU A 101 -7.70 -9.93 5.80
C GLU A 101 -6.42 -9.79 6.63
N THR A 102 -5.26 -10.04 6.02
CA THR A 102 -3.96 -9.85 6.66
C THR A 102 -2.96 -9.35 5.65
N VAL A 103 -2.11 -8.42 6.08
CA VAL A 103 -1.04 -7.85 5.26
C VAL A 103 0.32 -8.35 5.74
N TYR A 104 1.21 -8.62 4.79
CA TYR A 104 2.54 -9.13 5.01
C TYR A 104 3.57 -8.28 4.27
N ILE A 105 4.69 -8.01 4.92
CA ILE A 105 5.89 -7.47 4.27
C ILE A 105 6.75 -8.64 3.84
N VAL A 106 7.02 -8.74 2.54
CA VAL A 106 7.71 -9.87 1.94
C VAL A 106 9.07 -9.42 1.41
N LYS A 107 10.11 -10.12 1.83
CA LYS A 107 11.50 -9.96 1.38
C LYS A 107 11.89 -10.99 0.33
N THR A 108 13.08 -10.85 -0.25
CA THR A 108 13.61 -11.86 -1.18
C THR A 108 13.74 -13.21 -0.47
N GLY A 109 13.56 -14.31 -1.21
CA GLY A 109 13.73 -15.67 -0.69
C GLY A 109 12.55 -16.22 0.10
N GLY A 110 11.41 -15.51 0.13
CA GLY A 110 10.16 -16.02 0.71
C GLY A 110 9.92 -15.65 2.18
N GLN A 111 10.68 -14.70 2.71
CA GLN A 111 10.57 -14.27 4.10
C GLN A 111 9.42 -13.26 4.26
N ALA A 112 8.33 -13.71 4.87
CA ALA A 112 7.14 -12.90 5.10
C ALA A 112 7.02 -12.50 6.58
N LEU A 113 6.90 -11.19 6.84
CA LEU A 113 6.56 -10.64 8.15
C LEU A 113 5.10 -10.28 8.15
N ARG A 114 4.32 -10.96 8.99
CA ARG A 114 2.91 -10.60 9.22
C ARG A 114 2.85 -9.26 9.95
N MET A 115 2.09 -8.31 9.40
CA MET A 115 1.76 -7.05 10.09
C MET A 115 0.64 -7.28 11.10
N GLU A 116 0.50 -6.37 12.06
CA GLU A 116 -0.64 -6.40 12.99
C GLU A 116 -1.98 -6.24 12.24
N PRO A 117 -3.10 -6.69 12.86
CA PRO A 117 -4.43 -6.43 12.32
C PRO A 117 -4.61 -4.96 11.97
N MET A 118 -5.15 -4.70 10.77
CA MET A 118 -5.36 -3.33 10.29
C MET A 118 -6.35 -2.60 11.19
N ALA A 119 -5.94 -1.46 11.73
CA ALA A 119 -6.81 -0.57 12.50
C ALA A 119 -7.37 0.52 11.59
N GLU A 120 -8.67 0.79 11.69
CA GLU A 120 -9.28 1.97 11.04
C GLU A 120 -8.86 3.22 11.81
N LEU A 121 -8.11 4.11 11.15
CA LEU A 121 -7.70 5.38 11.76
C LEU A 121 -8.80 6.42 11.66
N GLN A 122 -9.47 6.47 10.50
CA GLN A 122 -10.58 7.39 10.28
C GLN A 122 -11.46 6.87 9.13
N ARG A 123 -12.77 7.04 9.33
CA ARG A 123 -13.80 6.95 8.28
C ARG A 123 -14.06 8.34 7.72
N PHE A 124 -14.21 8.42 6.41
CA PHE A 124 -14.45 9.66 5.70
C PHE A 124 -15.92 9.78 5.31
N GLU A 125 -16.46 10.97 5.49
CA GLU A 125 -17.75 11.32 4.93
C GLU A 125 -17.69 11.41 3.40
N ALA A 126 -18.84 11.21 2.77
CA ALA A 126 -18.99 11.37 1.33
C ALA A 126 -18.87 12.87 0.98
N SER A 127 -17.71 13.25 0.47
CA SER A 127 -17.41 14.64 0.12
C SER A 127 -16.43 14.70 -1.05
N GLU A 128 -16.59 15.71 -1.90
CA GLU A 128 -15.61 16.02 -2.93
C GLU A 128 -14.44 16.82 -2.36
N CYS A 129 -13.33 16.86 -3.09
CA CYS A 129 -12.21 17.76 -2.81
C CYS A 129 -12.23 18.88 -3.84
N PRO A 130 -12.74 20.09 -3.51
CA PRO A 130 -12.72 21.22 -4.42
C PRO A 130 -11.31 21.56 -4.88
N ASP A 131 -11.19 22.09 -6.10
CA ASP A 131 -9.92 22.62 -6.56
C ASP A 131 -9.47 23.81 -5.69
N GLY A 132 -8.17 23.88 -5.42
CA GLY A 132 -7.61 24.95 -4.59
C GLY A 132 -7.78 24.79 -3.08
N THR A 133 -8.46 23.73 -2.59
CA THR A 133 -8.56 23.38 -1.16
C THR A 133 -7.16 23.40 -0.52
N SER A 134 -6.94 24.13 0.57
CA SER A 134 -5.64 24.20 1.24
C SER A 134 -5.43 23.03 2.23
N PRO A 135 -4.19 22.78 2.74
CA PRO A 135 -3.97 21.84 3.84
C PRO A 135 -4.84 22.11 5.06
N GLU A 136 -5.04 23.37 5.44
CA GLU A 136 -5.90 23.75 6.57
C GLU A 136 -7.36 23.43 6.31
N ASP A 137 -7.86 23.68 5.09
CA ASP A 137 -9.23 23.34 4.70
C ASP A 137 -9.46 21.82 4.76
N ILE A 138 -8.47 21.01 4.33
CA ILE A 138 -8.55 19.55 4.44
C ILE A 138 -8.67 19.13 5.91
N GLY A 139 -7.82 19.68 6.79
CA GLY A 139 -7.90 19.41 8.23
C GLY A 139 -9.29 19.76 8.81
N ARG A 140 -9.84 20.92 8.44
CA ARG A 140 -11.19 21.35 8.84
C ARG A 140 -12.28 20.42 8.33
N LEU A 141 -12.22 20.00 7.07
CA LEU A 141 -13.18 19.06 6.48
C LEU A 141 -13.14 17.68 7.16
N LEU A 142 -11.98 17.28 7.68
CA LEU A 142 -11.79 16.04 8.42
C LEU A 142 -12.09 16.15 9.92
N GLY A 143 -12.48 17.34 10.40
CA GLY A 143 -12.73 17.59 11.82
C GLY A 143 -11.47 17.56 12.69
N ALA A 144 -10.29 17.63 12.09
CA ALA A 144 -9.02 17.64 12.81
C ALA A 144 -8.67 19.07 13.25
N PRO A 145 -8.18 19.26 14.50
CA PRO A 145 -7.66 20.57 14.90
C PRO A 145 -6.45 20.92 14.00
N PRO A 146 -6.34 22.17 13.54
CA PRO A 146 -5.20 22.56 12.72
C PRO A 146 -3.90 22.39 13.53
N PRO A 147 -2.86 21.76 12.97
CA PRO A 147 -1.58 21.64 13.67
C PRO A 147 -0.95 23.03 13.85
N ALA A 148 -0.29 23.25 14.99
CA ALA A 148 0.39 24.51 15.28
C ALA A 148 1.45 24.88 14.21
N ARG A 149 2.05 23.85 13.59
CA ARG A 149 2.98 23.97 12.46
C ARG A 149 2.87 22.72 11.60
N ARG A 150 2.87 22.90 10.27
CA ARG A 150 2.97 21.81 9.29
C ARG A 150 4.41 21.68 8.83
N ASP A 151 5.12 20.70 9.38
CA ASP A 151 6.42 20.32 8.85
C ASP A 151 6.25 19.30 7.71
N PRO A 152 6.91 19.48 6.55
CA PRO A 152 6.81 18.54 5.43
C PRO A 152 7.20 17.12 5.84
N ARG A 153 6.31 16.17 5.56
CA ARG A 153 6.44 14.74 5.86
C ARG A 153 6.79 14.00 4.56
N LEU A 154 7.68 13.01 4.63
CA LEU A 154 8.10 12.24 3.46
C LEU A 154 7.27 10.96 3.36
N TYR A 155 6.54 10.80 2.25
CA TYR A 155 5.74 9.62 1.96
C TYR A 155 6.28 8.86 0.76
N ALA A 156 6.35 7.55 0.91
CA ALA A 156 6.58 6.61 -0.17
C ALA A 156 5.25 5.95 -0.52
N ILE A 157 4.68 6.33 -1.66
CA ILE A 157 3.47 5.73 -2.20
C ILE A 157 3.89 4.50 -3.01
N LEU A 158 3.35 3.33 -2.67
CA LEU A 158 3.63 2.07 -3.35
C LEU A 158 2.67 1.82 -4.51
N SER A 159 1.40 2.20 -4.35
CA SER A 159 0.36 1.85 -5.32
C SER A 159 -0.75 2.91 -5.29
N PRO A 160 -1.36 3.26 -6.43
CA PRO A 160 -1.28 2.60 -7.75
C PRO A 160 -0.03 2.95 -8.57
N ILE A 161 0.74 3.95 -8.16
CA ILE A 161 1.96 4.40 -8.83
C ILE A 161 3.01 4.65 -7.76
N GLU A 162 4.22 4.15 -7.98
CA GLU A 162 5.32 4.35 -7.03
C GLU A 162 5.84 5.78 -7.08
N LEU A 163 5.63 6.55 -6.00
CA LEU A 163 5.99 7.97 -5.92
C LEU A 163 6.64 8.28 -4.56
N LEU A 164 7.76 8.99 -4.58
CA LEU A 164 8.32 9.61 -3.39
C LEU A 164 7.85 11.05 -3.30
N VAL A 165 7.16 11.43 -2.23
CA VAL A 165 6.43 12.70 -2.12
C VAL A 165 6.70 13.37 -0.77
N LEU A 166 7.08 14.64 -0.79
CA LEU A 166 6.98 15.50 0.40
C LEU A 166 5.57 16.07 0.50
N SER A 167 5.02 16.12 1.71
CA SER A 167 3.64 16.52 1.98
C SER A 167 3.49 17.34 3.25
N ASN A 168 2.75 18.45 3.19
CA ASN A 168 2.30 19.21 4.36
C ASN A 168 1.06 18.59 5.04
N LEU A 169 0.55 17.49 4.50
CA LEU A 169 -0.60 16.75 5.00
C LEU A 169 -0.16 15.61 5.93
N THR A 170 -0.90 15.37 7.01
CA THR A 170 -0.82 14.13 7.83
C THR A 170 -1.19 12.90 6.99
N PRO A 171 -0.99 11.65 7.47
CA PRO A 171 -1.31 10.46 6.68
C PRO A 171 -2.80 10.40 6.33
N VAL A 172 -3.66 10.75 7.29
CA VAL A 172 -5.12 10.81 7.13
C VAL A 172 -5.52 11.88 6.11
N GLU A 173 -4.99 13.10 6.24
CA GLU A 173 -5.25 14.19 5.31
C GLU A 173 -4.76 13.87 3.89
N TYR A 174 -3.59 13.23 3.78
CA TYR A 174 -3.04 12.81 2.49
C TYR A 174 -3.92 11.75 1.84
N ALA A 175 -4.36 10.73 2.59
CA ALA A 175 -5.26 9.69 2.10
C ALA A 175 -6.59 10.26 1.59
N TRP A 176 -7.22 11.15 2.36
CA TRP A 176 -8.45 11.82 1.94
C TRP A 176 -8.22 12.64 0.66
N TYR A 177 -7.13 13.42 0.60
CA TYR A 177 -6.78 14.22 -0.56
C TYR A 177 -6.50 13.37 -1.81
N ALA A 178 -5.70 12.31 -1.69
CA ALA A 178 -5.28 11.47 -2.79
C ALA A 178 -6.45 10.70 -3.44
N THR A 179 -7.46 10.33 -2.65
CA THR A 179 -8.62 9.56 -3.13
C THR A 179 -9.78 10.41 -3.65
N ARG A 180 -9.69 11.74 -3.53
CA ARG A 180 -10.77 12.66 -3.89
C ARG A 180 -10.40 13.76 -4.86
N ARG A 181 -9.13 14.16 -4.94
CA ARG A 181 -8.76 15.31 -5.76
C ARG A 181 -8.90 15.01 -7.26
N PRO A 182 -9.67 15.82 -8.01
CA PRO A 182 -9.70 15.78 -9.47
C PRO A 182 -8.28 15.74 -10.08
N GLY A 183 -8.10 14.87 -11.08
CA GLY A 183 -6.81 14.66 -11.76
C GLY A 183 -5.75 13.88 -10.96
N LYS A 184 -5.99 13.54 -9.68
CA LYS A 184 -5.15 12.64 -8.87
C LYS A 184 -5.90 11.43 -8.34
N ILE A 185 -7.17 11.24 -8.71
CA ILE A 185 -8.12 10.29 -8.09
C ILE A 185 -7.56 8.87 -8.13
N PHE A 186 -6.82 8.51 -7.10
CA PHE A 186 -6.48 7.13 -6.81
C PHE A 186 -7.75 6.53 -6.23
N ARG A 187 -8.26 5.47 -6.86
CA ARG A 187 -9.41 4.75 -6.29
C ARG A 187 -9.10 4.27 -4.88
N GLN A 188 -7.86 3.83 -4.68
CA GLN A 188 -7.26 3.38 -3.44
C GLN A 188 -5.78 3.74 -3.46
N VAL A 189 -5.14 3.90 -2.31
CA VAL A 189 -3.72 4.23 -2.18
C VAL A 189 -3.06 3.40 -1.08
N CYS A 190 -1.85 2.93 -1.34
CA CYS A 190 -1.00 2.20 -0.39
C CYS A 190 0.32 2.96 -0.23
N PHE A 191 0.66 3.36 1.00
CA PHE A 191 1.84 4.20 1.24
C PHE A 191 2.38 4.05 2.68
N PHE A 192 3.59 4.54 2.93
CA PHE A 192 4.18 4.63 4.28
C PHE A 192 4.95 5.94 4.45
N GLU A 193 5.19 6.34 5.71
CA GLU A 193 5.98 7.52 6.05
C GLU A 193 7.44 7.13 6.29
N LEU A 194 8.36 7.99 5.83
CA LEU A 194 9.79 7.86 6.02
C LEU A 194 10.29 8.81 7.10
N GLY A 195 11.09 8.29 8.03
CA GLY A 195 11.63 9.07 9.15
C GLY A 195 12.78 10.00 8.77
N ALA A 196 13.40 9.78 7.60
CA ALA A 196 14.55 10.55 7.13
C ALA A 196 14.55 10.68 5.59
N GLU A 197 15.28 11.68 5.09
CA GLU A 197 15.53 11.86 3.66
C GLU A 197 16.30 10.67 3.08
N GLN A 198 15.98 10.28 1.84
CA GLN A 198 16.58 9.13 1.16
C GLN A 198 17.48 9.64 0.01
N SER A 199 18.70 10.09 0.34
CA SER A 199 19.60 10.78 -0.59
C SER A 199 20.08 9.90 -1.76
N HIS A 200 19.96 8.58 -1.65
CA HIS A 200 20.23 7.65 -2.75
C HIS A 200 19.07 7.56 -3.77
N LEU A 201 17.85 7.95 -3.38
CA LEU A 201 16.67 7.95 -4.27
C LEU A 201 16.53 9.24 -5.08
N ALA A 202 16.99 10.36 -4.52
CA ALA A 202 16.96 11.65 -5.18
C ALA A 202 18.09 12.54 -4.67
N ALA A 203 18.61 13.41 -5.53
CA ALA A 203 19.62 14.38 -5.14
C ALA A 203 19.14 15.24 -3.96
N GLY A 204 20.03 15.52 -2.99
CA GLY A 204 19.71 16.35 -1.82
C GLY A 204 19.10 17.72 -2.19
N SER A 205 19.52 18.31 -3.29
CA SER A 205 18.97 19.57 -3.82
C SER A 205 17.48 19.47 -4.19
N ARG A 206 16.99 18.28 -4.61
CA ARG A 206 15.56 18.05 -4.88
C ARG A 206 14.75 18.03 -3.58
N TYR A 207 15.27 17.43 -2.52
CA TYR A 207 14.64 17.47 -1.20
C TYR A 207 14.62 18.89 -0.65
N ALA A 208 15.77 19.57 -0.62
CA ALA A 208 15.89 20.94 -0.12
C ALA A 208 14.94 21.89 -0.85
N GLY A 209 14.98 21.92 -2.20
CA GLY A 209 14.11 22.78 -2.99
C GLY A 209 12.62 22.46 -2.83
N ALA A 210 12.26 21.18 -2.66
CA ALA A 210 10.87 20.79 -2.41
C ALA A 210 10.39 21.17 -1.00
N ARG A 211 11.25 21.06 0.02
CA ARG A 211 10.96 21.52 1.39
C ARG A 211 10.80 23.02 1.45
N GLU A 212 11.71 23.77 0.83
CA GLU A 212 11.61 25.24 0.71
C GLU A 212 10.32 25.65 0.01
N GLU A 213 9.97 25.00 -1.11
CA GLU A 213 8.75 25.30 -1.85
C GLU A 213 7.48 25.03 -1.03
N LEU A 214 7.45 23.93 -0.27
CA LEU A 214 6.33 23.60 0.62
C LEU A 214 6.24 24.51 1.84
N ALA A 215 7.38 25.00 2.35
CA ALA A 215 7.42 25.93 3.47
C ALA A 215 7.03 27.35 3.04
N ALA A 216 7.47 27.79 1.86
CA ALA A 216 7.18 29.13 1.33
C ALA A 216 5.72 29.29 0.86
N ASN A 217 5.04 28.19 0.52
CA ASN A 217 3.64 28.21 0.09
C ASN A 217 2.78 27.30 0.98
N PRO A 218 2.16 27.84 2.05
CA PRO A 218 1.29 27.08 2.96
C PRO A 218 0.08 26.42 2.26
N ARG A 219 -0.35 26.92 1.09
CA ARG A 219 -1.44 26.32 0.31
C ARG A 219 -1.00 25.08 -0.46
N LYS A 220 0.31 24.86 -0.60
CA LYS A 220 0.87 23.70 -1.30
C LYS A 220 0.83 22.48 -0.40
N LYS A 221 0.21 21.41 -0.91
CA LYS A 221 -0.01 20.16 -0.16
C LYS A 221 1.13 19.17 -0.33
N THR A 222 1.61 19.01 -1.56
CA THR A 222 2.50 17.91 -1.94
C THR A 222 3.49 18.36 -3.01
N LYS A 223 4.68 17.72 -3.03
CA LYS A 223 5.68 17.82 -4.09
C LYS A 223 6.29 16.44 -4.34
N THR A 224 6.18 15.95 -5.56
CA THR A 224 6.86 14.72 -5.98
C THR A 224 8.36 14.96 -6.12
N ILE A 225 9.14 14.06 -5.53
CA ILE A 225 10.60 14.09 -5.49
C ILE A 225 11.18 13.11 -6.51
N ALA A 226 10.64 11.89 -6.56
CA ALA A 226 11.09 10.82 -7.45
C ALA A 226 9.95 9.85 -7.79
N VAL A 227 10.16 9.06 -8.83
CA VAL A 227 9.29 7.97 -9.30
C VAL A 227 10.19 6.76 -9.54
N GLN A 228 10.15 5.76 -8.65
CA GLN A 228 11.02 4.58 -8.75
C GLN A 228 10.61 3.49 -7.76
N GLY A 229 11.02 2.24 -7.99
CA GLY A 229 10.78 1.07 -7.11
C GLY A 229 11.17 1.30 -5.65
N LEU A 230 10.22 1.78 -4.84
CA LEU A 230 10.49 2.31 -3.49
C LEU A 230 10.70 1.19 -2.50
N LEU A 231 9.96 0.10 -2.65
CA LEU A 231 9.97 -0.99 -1.68
C LEU A 231 11.32 -1.72 -1.62
N ASP A 232 11.99 -1.82 -2.77
CA ASP A 232 13.33 -2.39 -2.88
C ASP A 232 14.40 -1.41 -2.41
N ALA A 233 14.24 -0.13 -2.74
CA ALA A 233 15.25 0.88 -2.49
C ALA A 233 15.23 1.43 -1.06
N VAL A 234 14.12 1.34 -0.34
CA VAL A 234 13.98 1.89 1.02
C VAL A 234 14.11 0.77 2.06
N PRO A 235 15.05 0.87 3.02
CA PRO A 235 15.11 -0.05 4.16
C PRO A 235 13.85 0.05 5.03
N PHE A 236 13.32 -1.09 5.49
CA PHE A 236 12.16 -1.10 6.41
C PHE A 236 12.43 -0.34 7.72
N ALA A 237 13.66 -0.34 8.21
CA ALA A 237 14.06 0.41 9.39
C ALA A 237 13.91 1.95 9.23
N SER A 238 13.84 2.45 7.99
CA SER A 238 13.61 3.87 7.71
C SER A 238 12.12 4.24 7.79
N TRP A 239 11.21 3.27 7.89
CA TRP A 239 9.78 3.50 7.94
C TRP A 239 9.40 3.99 9.34
N VAL A 240 8.63 5.08 9.40
CA VAL A 240 8.03 5.51 10.66
C VAL A 240 7.13 4.37 11.18
N GLY A 241 7.31 4.00 12.45
CA GLY A 241 6.60 2.90 13.09
C GLY A 241 7.31 1.55 13.08
N TYR A 242 8.47 1.43 12.43
CA TYR A 242 9.30 0.21 12.46
C TYR A 242 9.72 -0.17 13.89
N ASP A 243 10.25 0.80 14.64
CA ASP A 243 10.72 0.66 16.02
C ASP A 243 9.66 1.01 17.08
N ARG A 244 8.44 1.36 16.62
CA ARG A 244 7.30 1.80 17.45
C ARG A 244 7.53 3.05 18.30
N GLN A 245 8.59 3.83 18.06
CA GLN A 245 8.79 5.11 18.77
C GLN A 245 7.78 6.17 18.34
N ARG A 246 7.26 6.06 17.11
CA ARG A 246 6.22 6.92 16.55
C ARG A 246 5.17 6.05 15.89
N GLU A 247 3.91 6.47 15.94
CA GLU A 247 2.85 5.77 15.22
C GLU A 247 3.10 5.82 13.71
N GLY A 248 3.09 4.64 13.08
CA GLY A 248 3.34 4.46 11.67
C GLY A 248 3.30 3.00 11.25
N GLY A 249 3.57 2.74 9.98
CA GLY A 249 3.45 1.45 9.35
C GLY A 249 2.98 1.59 7.91
N LEU A 250 2.21 0.63 7.43
CA LEU A 250 1.63 0.65 6.10
C LEU A 250 0.21 1.23 6.15
N TYR A 251 -0.02 2.33 5.44
CA TYR A 251 -1.33 2.94 5.27
C TYR A 251 -1.99 2.41 4.00
N LEU A 252 -3.26 2.01 4.13
CA LEU A 252 -4.13 1.59 3.05
C LEU A 252 -5.39 2.45 3.12
N ALA A 253 -5.73 3.15 2.05
CA ALA A 253 -6.89 4.02 2.05
C ALA A 253 -7.66 3.97 0.75
N ASP A 254 -8.96 4.18 0.85
CA ASP A 254 -9.88 4.38 -0.26
C ASP A 254 -10.71 5.65 -0.02
N ARG A 255 -11.80 5.82 -0.77
CA ARG A 255 -12.70 6.95 -0.55
C ARG A 255 -13.45 6.87 0.78
N GLU A 256 -13.61 5.71 1.39
CA GLU A 256 -14.42 5.55 2.60
C GLU A 256 -13.59 5.68 3.87
N ARG A 257 -12.33 5.26 3.87
CA ARG A 257 -11.54 5.14 5.10
C ARG A 257 -10.04 5.09 4.84
N ILE A 258 -9.30 5.27 5.92
CA ILE A 258 -7.87 4.95 6.02
C ILE A 258 -7.65 3.90 7.11
N LEU A 259 -6.88 2.88 6.76
CA LEU A 259 -6.44 1.79 7.60
C LEU A 259 -4.93 1.87 7.82
N LEU A 260 -4.47 1.42 9.00
CA LEU A 260 -3.06 1.29 9.35
C LEU A 260 -2.75 -0.15 9.73
N ALA A 261 -1.85 -0.80 9.00
CA ALA A 261 -1.18 -2.01 9.41
C ALA A 261 0.15 -1.64 10.10
N ARG A 262 0.30 -2.00 11.38
CA ARG A 262 1.52 -1.71 12.16
C ARG A 262 2.53 -2.85 12.01
N PHE A 263 3.81 -2.53 12.19
CA PHE A 263 4.80 -3.58 12.45
C PHE A 263 4.44 -4.32 13.74
N PRO A 264 4.69 -5.64 13.83
CA PRO A 264 4.48 -6.39 15.07
C PRO A 264 5.36 -5.83 16.20
N ALA A 265 4.95 -6.06 17.44
CA ALA A 265 5.70 -5.62 18.62
C ALA A 265 7.15 -6.14 18.64
N GLU A 266 7.35 -7.36 18.17
CA GLU A 266 8.65 -7.98 18.01
C GLU A 266 8.85 -8.40 16.56
N ILE A 267 9.93 -7.93 15.94
CA ILE A 267 10.32 -8.34 14.60
C ILE A 267 11.27 -9.54 14.74
N PRO A 268 10.94 -10.71 14.18
CA PRO A 268 11.80 -11.87 14.26
C PRO A 268 13.18 -11.58 13.67
N PHE A 269 14.23 -11.84 14.44
CA PHE A 269 15.63 -11.61 14.03
C PHE A 269 15.99 -12.29 12.70
N GLY A 270 15.43 -13.49 12.45
CA GLY A 270 15.62 -14.20 11.18
C GLY A 270 15.04 -13.44 9.98
N TRP A 271 13.89 -12.78 10.16
CA TRP A 271 13.32 -11.93 9.13
C TRP A 271 14.12 -10.64 8.96
N GLU A 272 14.59 -10.05 10.06
CA GLU A 272 15.39 -8.82 10.04
C GLU A 272 16.67 -9.00 9.21
N LYS A 273 17.38 -10.10 9.41
CA LYS A 273 18.62 -10.44 8.68
C LYS A 273 18.43 -10.90 7.24
N ALA A 274 17.22 -11.27 6.85
CA ALA A 274 16.94 -11.66 5.47
C ALA A 274 17.10 -10.45 4.52
N ALA A 275 17.62 -10.69 3.32
CA ALA A 275 17.89 -9.66 2.30
C ALA A 275 16.60 -9.14 1.63
#